data_AF-A0A963UHB6-F1
#
_entry.id   AF-A0A963UHB6-F1
#
_cell.length_a   1.000
_cell.length_b   1.000
_cell.length_c   1.000
_cell.angle_alpha   90.00
_cell.angle_beta   90.00
_cell.angle_gamma   90.00
#
_symmetry.space_group_name_H-M   'P 1'
#
loop_
_entity.id
_entity.type
_entity.pdbx_description
1 polymer ?
#
loop_
_entity_poly.entity_id
_entity_poly.type
_entity_poly.pdbx_seq_one_letter_code
_entity_poly.pdbx_strand_id
1 'polypeptide(L)'
;MAKTPSGTTSGRGQRDLKVRVKTAKGRKLSSTLWLERQLNDPYVQRAKKEGYRGRAAYKILELDDRFRFLVPGARVVDLGCAPGGWCQVAAERVNALGQKPGKKVGRVLGIDLQEVEPIAGAEIHQLDFLSDGADEQVKSWLGGRADVVMSDMAAAASGHKGTDHLRIIALCEAAAGFAFDVLEEGGTFVAKVL
;
A
#
# COMPACT_ATOMS: atom_id res chain seq x y z
N MET A 1 8.98 -28.46 53.44
CA MET A 1 8.86 -26.99 53.32
C MET A 1 9.66 -26.53 52.11
N ALA A 2 9.00 -26.05 51.06
CA ALA A 2 9.57 -25.13 50.07
C ALA A 2 8.38 -24.45 49.37
N LYS A 3 8.24 -23.15 49.56
CA LYS A 3 7.10 -22.34 49.12
C LYS A 3 7.18 -22.07 47.62
N THR A 4 6.10 -22.34 46.90
CA THR A 4 5.87 -21.83 45.54
C THR A 4 5.67 -20.32 45.59
N PRO A 5 6.36 -19.50 44.77
CA PRO A 5 6.00 -18.09 44.64
C PRO A 5 4.78 -17.98 43.73
N SER A 6 3.62 -17.77 44.34
CA SER A 6 2.43 -17.24 43.67
C SER A 6 2.67 -15.75 43.38
N GLY A 7 3.27 -15.44 42.23
CA GLY A 7 3.36 -14.07 41.74
C GLY A 7 2.10 -13.72 40.96
N THR A 8 1.18 -12.99 41.58
CA THR A 8 0.08 -12.29 40.91
C THR A 8 0.70 -11.28 39.93
N THR A 9 0.76 -11.63 38.65
CA THR A 9 1.10 -10.69 37.58
C THR A 9 -0.09 -9.75 37.40
N SER A 10 -0.04 -8.62 38.11
CA SER A 10 -0.97 -7.52 37.90
C SER A 10 -0.94 -7.14 36.42
N GLY A 11 -2.07 -7.30 35.72
CA GLY A 11 -2.29 -6.94 34.31
C GLY A 11 -2.19 -5.44 34.02
N ARG A 12 -1.11 -4.78 34.45
CA ARG A 12 -0.68 -3.49 33.92
C ARG A 12 -0.06 -3.77 32.56
N GLY A 13 -0.90 -3.72 31.54
CA GLY A 13 -0.55 -4.00 30.15
C GLY A 13 0.74 -3.32 29.73
N GLN A 14 1.48 -4.03 28.87
CA GLN A 14 2.56 -3.51 28.04
C GLN A 14 2.06 -2.26 27.30
N ARG A 15 2.15 -1.08 27.92
CA ARG A 15 2.08 0.17 27.18
C ARG A 15 3.47 0.34 26.59
N ASP A 16 3.57 0.15 25.27
CA ASP A 16 4.77 0.53 24.55
C ASP A 16 5.13 1.97 24.93
N LEU A 17 6.35 2.14 25.47
CA LEU A 17 6.81 3.43 25.95
C LEU A 17 6.86 4.40 24.76
N LYS A 18 6.20 5.55 24.90
CA LYS A 18 6.17 6.59 23.86
C LYS A 18 7.60 6.93 23.41
N VAL A 19 7.92 6.67 22.15
CA VAL A 19 9.25 6.91 21.57
C VAL A 19 9.36 8.39 21.21
N ARG A 20 10.35 9.09 21.78
CA ARG A 20 10.66 10.48 21.44
C ARG A 20 11.67 10.58 20.30
N VAL A 21 11.59 11.65 19.53
CA VAL A 21 12.56 11.94 18.45
C VAL A 21 13.91 12.30 19.07
N LYS A 22 14.91 11.42 18.91
CA LYS A 22 16.27 11.62 19.45
C LYS A 22 17.03 12.80 18.81
N THR A 23 16.64 13.20 17.61
CA THR A 23 17.27 14.26 16.80
C THR A 23 16.43 15.54 16.71
N ALA A 24 15.63 15.86 17.73
CA ALA A 24 14.75 17.03 17.70
C ALA A 24 15.49 18.38 17.56
N LYS A 25 16.76 18.47 18.00
CA LYS A 25 17.56 19.70 17.95
C LYS A 25 17.76 20.17 16.49
N GLY A 26 17.34 21.40 16.20
CA GLY A 26 17.44 22.01 14.86
C GLY A 26 16.25 21.77 13.92
N ARG A 27 15.27 20.93 14.32
CA ARG A 27 14.04 20.72 13.54
C ARG A 27 12.95 21.71 13.95
N LYS A 28 12.09 22.10 13.00
CA LYS A 28 10.84 22.82 13.31
C LYS A 28 9.97 21.96 14.24
N LEU A 29 9.28 22.59 15.20
CA LEU A 29 8.41 21.88 16.15
C LEU A 29 7.38 21.00 15.45
N SER A 30 6.77 21.48 14.37
CA SER A 30 5.82 20.73 13.55
C SER A 30 6.43 19.44 12.96
N SER A 31 7.68 19.51 12.49
CA SER A 31 8.41 18.35 11.98
C SER A 31 8.72 17.34 13.09
N THR A 32 9.14 17.81 14.26
CA THR A 32 9.38 16.95 15.43
C THR A 32 8.10 16.25 15.89
N LEU A 33 6.97 16.97 15.97
CA LEU A 33 5.67 16.40 16.35
C LEU A 33 5.13 15.41 15.31
N TRP A 34 5.38 15.64 14.02
CA TRP A 34 5.03 14.72 12.96
C TRP A 34 5.85 13.43 13.06
N LEU A 35 7.17 13.53 13.20
CA LEU A 35 8.06 12.37 13.38
C LEU A 35 7.70 11.58 14.64
N GLU A 36 7.43 12.27 15.76
CA GLU A 36 7.01 11.61 17.00
C GLU A 36 5.68 10.87 16.81
N ARG A 37 4.71 11.44 16.06
CA ARG A 37 3.47 10.73 15.71
C ARG A 37 3.74 9.49 14.88
N GLN A 38 4.60 9.57 13.86
CA GLN A 38 4.95 8.42 13.03
C GLN A 38 5.62 7.30 13.84
N LEU A 39 6.54 7.64 14.75
CA LEU A 39 7.22 6.66 15.61
C LEU A 39 6.27 5.92 16.57
N ASN A 40 5.20 6.59 16.98
CA ASN A 40 4.22 6.06 17.93
C ASN A 40 2.92 5.60 17.27
N ASP A 41 2.91 5.52 15.94
CA ASP A 41 1.76 5.05 15.19
C ASP A 41 1.65 3.53 15.31
N PRO A 42 0.58 2.99 15.94
CA PRO A 42 0.45 1.57 16.18
C PRO A 42 0.42 0.77 14.87
N TYR A 43 -0.07 1.36 13.77
CA TYR A 43 -0.09 0.67 12.48
C TYR A 43 1.29 0.61 11.82
N VAL A 44 2.17 1.58 12.08
CA VAL A 44 3.56 1.52 11.61
C VAL A 44 4.31 0.40 12.33
N GLN A 45 4.13 0.31 13.66
CA GLN A 45 4.73 -0.76 14.46
C GLN A 45 4.19 -2.14 14.05
N ARG A 46 2.87 -2.23 13.86
CA ARG A 46 2.21 -3.45 13.39
C ARG A 46 2.70 -3.86 12.00
N ALA A 47 2.75 -2.93 11.04
CA ALA A 47 3.27 -3.19 9.69
C ALA A 47 4.68 -3.76 9.74
N LYS A 48 5.57 -3.16 10.54
CA LYS A 48 6.94 -3.67 10.72
C LYS A 48 6.97 -5.07 11.33
N LYS A 49 6.14 -5.35 12.34
CA LYS A 49 6.05 -6.67 12.99
C LYS A 49 5.52 -7.75 12.04
N GLU A 50 4.57 -7.39 11.18
CA GLU A 50 3.94 -8.30 10.21
C GLU A 50 4.67 -8.35 8.86
N GLY A 51 5.77 -7.62 8.69
CA GLY A 51 6.60 -7.64 7.46
C GLY A 51 6.05 -6.79 6.30
N TYR A 52 5.07 -5.93 6.54
CA TYR A 52 4.59 -4.96 5.55
C TYR A 52 5.53 -3.75 5.45
N ARG A 53 5.74 -3.27 4.23
CA ARG A 53 6.57 -2.09 3.92
C ARG A 53 5.99 -0.77 4.42
N GLY A 54 4.70 -0.73 4.72
CA GLY A 54 4.06 0.45 5.30
C GLY A 54 2.65 0.19 5.79
N ARG A 55 2.15 1.09 6.65
CA ARG A 55 0.80 1.00 7.21
C ARG A 55 -0.33 1.12 6.18
N ALA A 56 -0.01 1.57 4.96
CA ALA A 56 -0.96 1.64 3.85
C ALA A 56 -1.51 0.26 3.46
N ALA A 57 -0.76 -0.82 3.72
CA ALA A 57 -1.21 -2.20 3.50
C ALA A 57 -2.55 -2.49 4.19
N TYR A 58 -2.78 -1.96 5.39
CA TYR A 58 -4.05 -2.17 6.10
C TYR A 58 -5.24 -1.53 5.40
N LYS A 59 -5.05 -0.44 4.65
CA LYS A 59 -6.15 0.19 3.90
C LYS A 59 -6.70 -0.78 2.86
N ILE A 60 -5.81 -1.35 2.03
CA ILE A 60 -6.24 -2.25 0.96
C ILE A 60 -6.70 -3.59 1.52
N LEU A 61 -6.09 -4.06 2.61
CA LEU A 61 -6.51 -5.28 3.31
C LEU A 61 -7.95 -5.13 3.84
N GLU A 62 -8.27 -4.04 4.52
CA GLU A 62 -9.63 -3.77 5.01
C GLU A 62 -10.64 -3.55 3.87
N LEU A 63 -10.23 -2.92 2.77
CA LEU A 63 -11.08 -2.76 1.59
C LEU A 63 -11.37 -4.11 0.93
N ASP A 64 -10.36 -4.93 0.68
CA ASP A 64 -10.54 -6.25 0.09
C ASP A 64 -11.35 -7.18 0.99
N ASP A 65 -11.16 -7.14 2.31
CA ASP A 65 -11.97 -7.94 3.23
C ASP A 65 -13.48 -7.62 3.12
N ARG A 66 -13.82 -6.37 2.79
CA ARG A 66 -15.20 -5.90 2.62
C ARG A 66 -15.76 -6.13 1.22
N PHE A 67 -14.98 -5.82 0.18
CA PHE A 67 -15.45 -5.76 -1.21
C PHE A 67 -15.00 -6.95 -2.07
N ARG A 68 -13.98 -7.70 -1.63
CA ARG A 68 -13.50 -8.96 -2.22
C ARG A 68 -13.15 -8.88 -3.70
N PHE A 69 -12.38 -7.88 -4.09
CA PHE A 69 -11.95 -7.67 -5.47
C PHE A 69 -10.58 -8.31 -5.78
N LEU A 70 -9.78 -8.68 -4.77
CA LEU A 70 -8.51 -9.39 -4.95
C LEU A 70 -8.72 -10.91 -4.78
N VAL A 71 -9.00 -11.58 -5.89
CA VAL A 71 -9.25 -13.03 -5.91
C VAL A 71 -8.09 -13.82 -6.52
N PRO A 72 -7.87 -15.09 -6.12
CA PRO A 72 -6.83 -15.92 -6.72
C PRO A 72 -6.96 -16.00 -8.25
N GLY A 73 -5.88 -15.71 -8.97
CA GLY A 73 -5.86 -15.66 -10.43
C GLY A 73 -6.06 -14.27 -11.04
N ALA A 74 -6.43 -13.26 -10.25
CA ALA A 74 -6.62 -11.90 -10.77
C ALA A 74 -5.30 -11.25 -11.22
N ARG A 75 -5.40 -10.41 -12.26
CA ARG A 75 -4.37 -9.52 -12.78
C ARG A 75 -4.59 -8.14 -12.20
N VAL A 76 -3.60 -7.63 -11.45
CA VAL A 76 -3.71 -6.40 -10.66
C VAL A 76 -2.65 -5.41 -11.09
N VAL A 77 -3.04 -4.15 -11.28
CA VAL A 77 -2.12 -3.01 -11.44
C VAL A 77 -2.18 -2.12 -10.19
N ASP A 78 -1.02 -1.79 -9.62
CA ASP A 78 -0.87 -0.84 -8.52
C ASP A 78 -0.16 0.43 -9.03
N LEU A 79 -0.91 1.52 -9.21
CA LEU A 79 -0.42 2.80 -9.68
C LEU A 79 0.11 3.66 -8.53
N GLY A 80 1.36 4.11 -8.66
CA GLY A 80 2.09 4.79 -7.60
C GLY A 80 2.39 3.84 -6.45
N CYS A 81 2.95 2.68 -6.79
CA CYS A 81 3.05 1.58 -5.84
C CYS A 81 4.05 1.85 -4.71
N ALA A 82 4.96 2.83 -4.80
CA ALA A 82 5.97 3.07 -3.77
C ALA A 82 5.35 3.35 -2.39
N PRO A 83 5.82 2.69 -1.30
CA PRO A 83 6.95 1.76 -1.21
C PRO A 83 6.59 0.29 -1.49
N GLY A 84 5.33 -0.02 -1.77
CA GLY A 84 4.86 -1.33 -2.26
C GLY A 84 3.98 -2.10 -1.27
N GLY A 85 3.42 -1.42 -0.27
CA GLY A 85 2.54 -2.08 0.71
C GLY A 85 1.27 -2.66 0.10
N TRP A 86 0.72 -2.03 -0.93
CA TRP A 86 -0.47 -2.54 -1.63
C TRP A 86 -0.12 -3.74 -2.53
N CYS A 87 0.96 -3.67 -3.31
CA CYS A 87 1.54 -4.82 -4.01
C CYS A 87 1.72 -6.07 -3.11
N GLN A 88 2.24 -5.91 -1.88
CA GLN A 88 2.41 -7.05 -0.96
C GLN A 88 1.08 -7.74 -0.64
N VAL A 89 0.04 -6.96 -0.31
CA VAL A 89 -1.28 -7.51 -0.01
C VAL A 89 -1.89 -8.15 -1.26
N ALA A 90 -1.82 -7.49 -2.41
CA ALA A 90 -2.34 -8.02 -3.66
C ALA A 90 -1.67 -9.36 -4.03
N ALA A 91 -0.34 -9.47 -3.94
CA ALA A 91 0.40 -10.68 -4.30
C ALA A 91 -0.06 -11.90 -3.48
N GLU A 92 -0.30 -11.72 -2.18
CA GLU A 92 -0.83 -12.78 -1.31
C GLU A 92 -2.29 -13.13 -1.66
N ARG A 93 -3.14 -12.11 -1.86
CA ARG A 93 -4.58 -12.29 -2.10
C ARG A 93 -4.84 -12.99 -3.43
N VAL A 94 -4.14 -12.58 -4.49
CA VAL A 94 -4.29 -13.16 -5.84
C VAL A 94 -3.49 -14.45 -6.04
N ASN A 95 -2.82 -14.95 -5.00
CA ASN A 95 -2.02 -16.18 -5.05
C ASN A 95 -0.88 -16.10 -6.09
N ALA A 96 -0.21 -14.96 -6.19
CA ALA A 96 0.81 -14.72 -7.22
C ALA A 96 2.03 -15.65 -7.10
N LEU A 97 2.33 -16.11 -5.88
CA LEU A 97 3.40 -17.09 -5.61
C LEU A 97 2.93 -18.55 -5.68
N GLY A 98 1.66 -18.82 -6.01
CA GLY A 98 1.13 -20.19 -6.11
C GLY A 98 1.09 -20.98 -4.79
N GLN A 99 1.12 -20.28 -3.65
CA GLN A 99 1.17 -20.90 -2.32
C GLN A 99 -0.15 -21.55 -1.89
N LYS A 100 -1.27 -21.28 -2.57
CA LYS A 100 -2.59 -21.88 -2.31
C LYS A 100 -2.86 -22.98 -3.35
N PRO A 101 -2.65 -24.28 -3.02
CA PRO A 101 -2.86 -25.38 -3.96
C PRO A 101 -4.31 -25.43 -4.46
N GLY A 102 -4.49 -25.78 -5.74
CA GLY A 102 -5.83 -25.87 -6.35
C GLY A 102 -6.50 -24.51 -6.63
N LYS A 103 -5.83 -23.38 -6.39
CA LYS A 103 -6.27 -22.05 -6.79
C LYS A 103 -5.44 -21.54 -7.96
N LYS A 104 -6.05 -20.71 -8.81
CA LYS A 104 -5.35 -20.04 -9.91
C LYS A 104 -4.26 -19.11 -9.36
N VAL A 105 -3.21 -18.90 -10.14
CA VAL A 105 -2.09 -18.00 -9.84
C VAL A 105 -2.37 -16.67 -10.53
N GLY A 106 -2.45 -15.59 -9.74
CA GLY A 106 -2.64 -14.23 -10.26
C GLY A 106 -1.33 -13.56 -10.62
N ARG A 107 -1.43 -12.32 -11.08
CA ARG A 107 -0.28 -11.47 -11.44
C ARG A 107 -0.47 -10.09 -10.85
N VAL A 108 0.59 -9.54 -10.27
CA VAL A 108 0.59 -8.17 -9.72
C VAL A 108 1.68 -7.38 -10.43
N LEU A 109 1.31 -6.22 -10.95
CA LEU A 109 2.18 -5.27 -11.60
C LEU A 109 2.14 -3.95 -10.83
N GLY A 110 3.26 -3.55 -10.23
CA GLY A 110 3.40 -2.24 -9.60
C GLY A 110 4.07 -1.26 -10.54
N ILE A 111 3.56 -0.04 -10.62
CA ILE A 111 4.11 1.04 -11.43
C ILE A 111 4.33 2.25 -10.56
N ASP A 112 5.51 2.86 -10.64
CA ASP A 112 5.81 4.12 -9.96
C ASP A 112 6.82 4.94 -10.78
N LEU A 113 6.87 6.25 -10.51
CA LEU A 113 7.92 7.12 -11.04
C LEU A 113 9.27 6.87 -10.35
N GLN A 114 9.22 6.37 -9.11
CA GLN A 114 10.39 6.05 -8.31
C GLN A 114 10.76 4.58 -8.47
N GLU A 115 12.05 4.28 -8.29
CA GLU A 115 12.49 2.91 -8.12
C GLU A 115 11.93 2.36 -6.81
N VAL A 116 11.38 1.14 -6.87
CA VAL A 116 10.79 0.44 -5.73
C VAL A 116 11.49 -0.90 -5.59
N GLU A 117 11.92 -1.22 -4.36
CA GLU A 117 12.61 -2.49 -4.09
C GLU A 117 11.74 -3.69 -4.53
N PRO A 118 12.33 -4.79 -5.03
CA PRO A 118 11.56 -5.95 -5.51
C PRO A 118 10.64 -6.57 -4.46
N ILE A 119 9.43 -6.97 -4.87
CA ILE A 119 8.42 -7.61 -4.00
C ILE A 119 8.15 -9.02 -4.51
N ALA A 120 8.23 -10.00 -3.61
CA ALA A 120 7.92 -11.38 -3.96
C ALA A 120 6.45 -11.48 -4.45
N GLY A 121 6.27 -11.98 -5.68
CA GLY A 121 4.95 -12.14 -6.29
C GLY A 121 4.40 -10.89 -6.98
N ALA A 122 5.18 -9.81 -7.07
CA ALA A 122 4.83 -8.63 -7.86
C ALA A 122 5.99 -8.24 -8.79
N GLU A 123 5.65 -7.94 -10.03
CA GLU A 123 6.55 -7.34 -11.01
C GLU A 123 6.47 -5.82 -10.87
N ILE A 124 7.61 -5.13 -10.78
CA ILE A 124 7.64 -3.70 -10.51
C ILE A 124 8.39 -2.98 -11.63
N HIS A 125 7.77 -1.95 -12.19
CA HIS A 125 8.36 -1.13 -13.26
C HIS A 125 8.38 0.35 -12.89
N GLN A 126 9.48 1.00 -13.26
CA GLN A 126 9.58 2.45 -13.21
C GLN A 126 9.00 3.02 -14.51
N LEU A 127 7.81 3.61 -14.43
CA LEU A 127 7.08 4.13 -15.59
C LEU A 127 6.20 5.31 -15.17
N ASP A 128 6.16 6.34 -16.00
CA ASP A 128 5.11 7.35 -15.93
C ASP A 128 3.85 6.80 -16.62
N PHE A 129 2.82 6.50 -15.84
CA PHE A 129 1.57 5.97 -16.39
C PHE A 129 0.80 6.99 -17.26
N LEU A 130 1.21 8.26 -17.26
CA LEU A 130 0.67 9.30 -18.14
C LEU A 130 1.40 9.38 -19.49
N SER A 131 2.48 8.62 -19.67
CA SER A 131 3.23 8.64 -20.92
C SER A 131 2.48 7.92 -22.05
N ASP A 132 2.69 8.40 -23.28
CA ASP A 132 2.06 7.81 -24.47
C ASP A 132 2.42 6.32 -24.59
N GLY A 133 1.40 5.46 -24.70
CA GLY A 133 1.56 4.01 -24.81
C GLY A 133 1.83 3.28 -23.49
N ALA A 134 1.78 3.96 -22.35
CA ALA A 134 1.91 3.32 -21.03
C ALA A 134 0.86 2.21 -20.82
N ASP A 135 -0.38 2.42 -21.28
CA ASP A 135 -1.47 1.45 -21.19
C ASP A 135 -1.15 0.16 -21.98
N GLU A 136 -0.68 0.29 -23.22
CA GLU A 136 -0.28 -0.85 -24.06
C GLU A 136 0.91 -1.61 -23.47
N GLN A 137 1.90 -0.88 -22.96
CA GLN A 137 3.03 -1.48 -22.28
C GLN A 137 2.61 -2.28 -21.04
N VAL A 138 1.68 -1.73 -20.25
CA VAL A 138 1.13 -2.39 -19.06
C VAL A 138 0.31 -3.63 -19.41
N LYS A 139 -0.56 -3.54 -20.43
CA LYS A 139 -1.30 -4.70 -20.94
C LYS A 139 -0.35 -5.79 -21.43
N SER A 140 0.75 -5.42 -22.09
CA SER A 140 1.79 -6.35 -22.53
C SER A 140 2.47 -7.07 -21.35
N TRP A 141 2.90 -6.35 -20.32
CA TRP A 141 3.52 -6.96 -19.13
C TRP A 141 2.56 -7.84 -18.34
N LEU A 142 1.28 -7.47 -18.25
CA LEU A 142 0.26 -8.30 -17.62
C LEU A 142 -0.10 -9.56 -18.42
N GLY A 143 0.14 -9.54 -19.74
CA GLY A 143 -0.37 -10.57 -20.66
C GLY A 143 -1.86 -10.42 -20.97
N GLY A 144 -2.38 -9.19 -20.95
CA GLY A 144 -3.77 -8.84 -21.25
C GLY A 144 -4.29 -7.68 -20.39
N ARG A 145 -5.60 -7.46 -20.41
CA ARG A 145 -6.29 -6.46 -19.57
C ARG A 145 -6.16 -6.77 -18.08
N ALA A 146 -6.30 -5.77 -17.22
CA ALA A 146 -6.31 -5.94 -15.77
C ALA A 146 -7.72 -6.28 -15.26
N ASP A 147 -7.81 -7.07 -14.20
CA ASP A 147 -9.07 -7.30 -13.48
C ASP A 147 -9.26 -6.25 -12.37
N VAL A 148 -8.15 -5.71 -11.85
CA VAL A 148 -8.13 -4.66 -10.83
C VAL A 148 -7.05 -3.63 -11.15
N VAL A 149 -7.42 -2.35 -11.06
CA VAL A 149 -6.48 -1.21 -11.03
C VAL A 149 -6.66 -0.51 -9.69
N MET A 150 -5.59 -0.35 -8.93
CA MET A 150 -5.61 0.32 -7.63
C MET A 150 -4.58 1.46 -7.57
N SER A 151 -4.88 2.51 -6.81
CA SER A 151 -3.96 3.63 -6.60
C SER A 151 -4.05 4.24 -5.20
N ASP A 152 -2.92 4.24 -4.47
CA ASP A 152 -2.72 5.04 -3.26
C ASP A 152 -1.83 6.27 -3.54
N MET A 153 -1.82 6.77 -4.77
CA MET A 153 -1.03 7.96 -5.14
C MET A 153 -1.41 9.19 -4.32
N ALA A 154 -0.44 10.06 -4.07
CA ALA A 154 -0.67 11.40 -3.52
C ALA A 154 0.37 12.36 -4.08
N ALA A 155 -0.07 13.55 -4.46
CA ALA A 155 0.85 14.64 -4.80
C ALA A 155 1.62 15.13 -3.56
N ALA A 156 2.81 15.67 -3.79
CA ALA A 156 3.57 16.32 -2.73
C ALA A 156 2.79 17.51 -2.15
N ALA A 157 2.65 17.52 -0.82
CA ALA A 157 1.91 18.56 -0.12
C ALA A 157 2.61 19.92 -0.26
N SER A 158 1.91 20.91 -0.79
CA SER A 158 2.35 22.31 -0.82
C SER A 158 2.11 23.02 0.51
N GLY A 159 1.21 22.48 1.35
CA GLY A 159 0.74 23.13 2.57
C GLY A 159 -0.46 24.05 2.34
N HIS A 160 -0.87 24.25 1.08
CA HIS A 160 -2.10 24.95 0.73
C HIS A 160 -3.21 23.95 0.40
N LYS A 161 -4.14 23.77 1.34
CA LYS A 161 -5.17 22.73 1.30
C LYS A 161 -5.96 22.70 -0.02
N GLY A 162 -6.36 23.86 -0.55
CA GLY A 162 -7.12 23.93 -1.79
C GLY A 162 -6.33 23.43 -3.00
N THR A 163 -5.05 23.81 -3.10
CA THR A 163 -4.17 23.34 -4.17
C THR A 163 -3.85 21.84 -4.02
N ASP A 164 -3.61 21.38 -2.80
CA ASP A 164 -3.32 19.97 -2.53
C ASP A 164 -4.53 19.09 -2.88
N HIS A 165 -5.76 19.53 -2.58
CA HIS A 165 -6.98 18.85 -2.98
C HIS A 165 -7.10 18.75 -4.52
N LEU A 166 -6.95 19.87 -5.24
CA LEU A 166 -7.03 19.88 -6.71
C LEU A 166 -6.00 18.95 -7.36
N ARG A 167 -4.78 18.89 -6.82
CA ARG A 167 -3.72 18.00 -7.32
C ARG A 167 -4.07 16.52 -7.14
N ILE A 168 -4.70 16.17 -6.02
CA ILE A 168 -5.09 14.79 -5.74
C ILE A 168 -6.27 14.37 -6.61
N ILE A 169 -7.26 15.25 -6.81
CA ILE A 169 -8.37 14.98 -7.73
C ILE A 169 -7.86 14.78 -9.15
N ALA A 170 -7.00 15.68 -9.66
CA ALA A 170 -6.43 15.53 -11.00
C ALA A 170 -5.67 14.19 -11.17
N LEU A 171 -4.95 13.76 -10.13
CA LEU A 171 -4.24 12.49 -10.16
C LEU A 171 -5.19 11.28 -10.13
N CYS A 172 -6.28 11.38 -9.37
CA CYS A 172 -7.33 10.36 -9.34
C CYS A 172 -8.08 10.28 -10.69
N GLU A 173 -8.38 11.41 -11.32
CA GLU A 173 -9.00 11.47 -12.64
C GLU A 173 -8.10 10.84 -13.71
N ALA A 174 -6.81 11.14 -13.69
CA ALA A 174 -5.87 10.54 -14.61
C ALA A 174 -5.71 9.03 -14.40
N ALA A 175 -5.67 8.57 -13.14
CA ALA A 175 -5.67 7.14 -12.83
C ALA A 175 -6.96 6.44 -13.27
N ALA A 176 -8.11 7.10 -13.15
CA ALA A 176 -9.39 6.59 -13.66
C ALA A 176 -9.39 6.52 -15.19
N GLY A 177 -8.84 7.53 -15.87
CA GLY A 177 -8.61 7.55 -17.32
C GLY A 177 -7.81 6.33 -17.77
N PHE A 178 -6.63 6.13 -17.19
CA PHE A 178 -5.79 4.96 -17.44
C PHE A 178 -6.53 3.63 -17.16
N ALA A 179 -7.33 3.58 -16.10
CA ALA A 179 -8.08 2.39 -15.76
C ALA A 179 -9.10 2.00 -16.84
N PHE A 180 -9.72 2.96 -17.55
CA PHE A 180 -10.61 2.65 -18.67
C PHE A 180 -9.90 1.93 -19.83
N ASP A 181 -8.64 2.27 -20.10
CA ASP A 181 -7.90 1.66 -21.21
C ASP A 181 -7.35 0.27 -20.87
N VAL A 182 -7.06 0.03 -19.59
CA VAL A 182 -6.37 -1.17 -19.11
C VAL A 182 -7.30 -2.22 -18.51
N LEU A 183 -8.43 -1.83 -17.90
CA LEU A 183 -9.35 -2.78 -17.27
C LEU A 183 -10.08 -3.65 -18.29
N GLU A 184 -10.43 -4.85 -17.83
CA GLU A 184 -11.44 -5.72 -18.43
C GLU A 184 -12.85 -5.21 -18.13
N GLU A 185 -13.82 -5.56 -18.96
CA GLU A 185 -15.22 -5.25 -18.68
C GLU A 185 -15.65 -5.89 -17.34
N GLY A 186 -16.25 -5.09 -16.45
CA GLY A 186 -16.60 -5.52 -15.09
C GLY A 186 -15.43 -5.55 -14.10
N GLY A 187 -14.24 -5.09 -14.51
CA GLY A 187 -13.08 -4.92 -13.63
C GLY A 187 -13.29 -3.86 -12.53
N THR A 188 -12.40 -3.86 -11.54
CA THR A 188 -12.50 -2.96 -10.37
C THR A 188 -11.44 -1.87 -10.40
N PHE A 189 -11.86 -0.62 -10.18
CA PHE A 189 -10.95 0.49 -9.92
C PHE A 189 -11.08 0.97 -8.46
N VAL A 190 -9.95 1.13 -7.76
CA VAL A 190 -9.90 1.66 -6.39
C VAL A 190 -8.86 2.78 -6.33
N ALA A 191 -9.25 3.97 -5.85
CA ALA A 191 -8.31 5.08 -5.69
C ALA A 191 -8.50 5.81 -4.37
N LYS A 192 -7.40 6.35 -3.83
CA LYS A 192 -7.45 7.31 -2.73
C LYS A 192 -7.87 8.69 -3.23
N VAL A 193 -8.81 9.30 -2.50
CA VAL A 193 -9.16 10.72 -2.58
C VAL A 193 -8.93 11.39 -1.20
N LEU A 194 -8.59 12.69 -1.18
CA LEU A 194 -8.31 13.47 0.04
C LEU A 194 -9.03 14.81 0.07
#